data_AF-A0A3R7AE88-F1
#
_entry.id   AF-A0A3R7AE88-F1
#
_cell.length_a   1.000
_cell.length_b   1.000
_cell.length_c   1.000
_cell.angle_alpha   90.00
_cell.angle_beta   90.00
_cell.angle_gamma   90.00
#
_symmetry.space_group_name_H-M   'P 1'
#
loop_
_entity.id
_entity.type
_entity.pdbx_description
1 polymer ?
#
loop_
_entity_poly.entity_id
_entity_poly.type
_entity_poly.pdbx_seq_one_letter_code
_entity_poly.pdbx_strand_id
1 'polypeptide(L)'
;MGCEHFDRVVDGRRVQNRFTALVEEHRRFDKASALLSGVCEEEKEKHVLLDDIVSLLDDQKVIAAAKKNDTASEDKDKVEQGALIVRDVAMRTLKRRKDCELDEPKRKSPTENRRNSLAAAIEAEGERELAVREKELEFQRFKFEAELKERELLRGLDQEEKKAERDHQVLLARIESENMLTMFKAVAEAKK
;
A
#
# COMPACT_ATOMS: atom_id res chain seq x y z
N MET A 1 0.58 -18.80 -29.25
CA MET A 1 1.53 -19.86 -28.84
C MET A 1 0.72 -20.98 -28.24
N GLY A 2 0.74 -22.17 -28.85
CA GLY A 2 0.06 -23.35 -28.31
C GLY A 2 0.98 -24.08 -27.33
N CYS A 3 0.44 -24.54 -26.20
CA CYS A 3 1.15 -25.40 -25.27
C CYS A 3 1.18 -26.83 -25.85
N GLU A 4 2.37 -27.41 -26.01
CA GLU A 4 2.60 -28.74 -26.61
C GLU A 4 1.99 -29.91 -25.81
N HIS A 5 1.37 -29.63 -24.66
CA HIS A 5 0.77 -30.63 -23.76
C HIS A 5 -0.76 -30.58 -23.67
N PHE A 6 -1.41 -29.63 -24.34
CA PHE A 6 -2.87 -29.50 -24.35
C PHE A 6 -3.41 -29.59 -25.78
N ASP A 7 -3.75 -30.80 -26.20
CA ASP A 7 -4.31 -31.10 -27.54
C ASP A 7 -5.73 -30.53 -27.74
N ARG A 8 -6.34 -30.00 -26.68
CA ARG A 8 -7.70 -29.47 -26.72
C ARG A 8 -7.70 -28.02 -27.18
N VAL A 9 -8.21 -27.77 -28.37
CA VAL A 9 -8.45 -26.41 -28.87
C VAL A 9 -9.49 -25.74 -27.96
N VAL A 10 -9.06 -24.72 -27.22
CA VAL A 10 -9.92 -23.92 -26.34
C VAL A 10 -9.99 -22.50 -26.84
N ASP A 11 -11.20 -21.92 -26.77
CA ASP A 11 -11.41 -20.51 -27.05
C ASP A 11 -10.82 -19.68 -25.90
N GLY A 12 -9.71 -19.00 -26.17
CA GLY A 12 -9.00 -18.19 -25.18
C GLY A 12 -9.89 -17.12 -24.53
N ARG A 13 -10.84 -16.55 -25.26
CA ARG A 13 -11.78 -15.56 -24.72
C ARG A 13 -12.74 -16.21 -23.72
N ARG A 14 -13.24 -17.40 -24.02
CA ARG A 14 -14.09 -18.16 -23.09
C ARG A 14 -13.31 -18.59 -21.85
N VAL A 15 -12.08 -19.05 -22.01
CA VAL A 15 -11.23 -19.43 -20.88
C VAL A 15 -10.95 -18.22 -19.98
N GLN A 16 -10.60 -17.09 -20.57
CA GLN A 16 -10.37 -15.86 -19.83
C GLN A 16 -11.62 -15.39 -19.09
N ASN A 17 -12.79 -15.38 -19.73
CA ASN A 17 -14.03 -15.00 -19.05
C ASN A 17 -14.37 -15.92 -17.88
N ARG A 18 -14.18 -17.23 -18.03
CA ARG A 18 -14.40 -18.22 -16.95
C ARG A 18 -13.42 -18.02 -15.81
N PHE A 19 -12.16 -17.75 -16.12
CA PHE A 19 -11.14 -17.46 -15.12
C PHE A 19 -11.45 -16.18 -14.35
N THR A 20 -11.84 -15.10 -15.05
CA THR A 20 -12.25 -13.84 -14.40
C THR A 20 -13.45 -14.05 -13.49
N ALA A 21 -14.47 -14.80 -13.94
CA ALA A 21 -15.64 -15.10 -13.12
C ALA A 21 -15.27 -15.90 -11.86
N LEU A 22 -14.37 -16.88 -11.99
CA LEU A 22 -13.88 -17.68 -10.86
C LEU A 22 -13.16 -16.82 -9.82
N VAL A 23 -12.26 -15.94 -10.27
CA VAL A 23 -11.53 -15.01 -9.40
C VAL A 23 -12.47 -14.02 -8.71
N GLU A 24 -13.46 -13.50 -9.43
CA GLU A 24 -14.46 -12.59 -8.86
C GLU A 24 -15.36 -13.26 -7.83
N GLU A 25 -15.78 -14.50 -8.08
CA GLU A 25 -16.56 -15.30 -7.14
C GLU A 25 -15.77 -15.53 -5.85
N HIS A 26 -14.51 -15.94 -5.95
CA HIS A 26 -13.64 -16.16 -4.79
C HIS A 26 -13.44 -14.88 -3.97
N ARG A 27 -13.16 -13.75 -4.63
CA ARG A 27 -13.06 -12.46 -3.92
C ARG A 27 -14.36 -12.02 -3.24
N ARG A 28 -15.53 -12.46 -3.72
CA ARG A 28 -16.80 -12.21 -3.03
C ARG A 28 -16.97 -13.14 -1.84
N PHE A 29 -16.54 -14.39 -1.98
CA PHE A 29 -16.48 -15.36 -0.90
C PHE A 29 -15.60 -14.84 0.24
N ASP A 30 -14.36 -14.44 -0.02
CA ASP A 30 -13.43 -13.95 1.02
C ASP A 30 -14.00 -12.74 1.76
N LYS A 31 -14.63 -11.81 1.03
CA LYS A 31 -15.30 -10.65 1.63
C LYS A 31 -16.48 -11.05 2.51
N ALA A 32 -17.26 -12.05 2.09
CA ALA A 32 -18.39 -12.54 2.88
C ALA A 32 -17.90 -13.28 4.13
N SER A 33 -16.91 -14.17 3.99
CA SER A 33 -16.31 -14.91 5.10
C SER A 33 -15.64 -13.98 6.12
N ALA A 34 -14.98 -12.90 5.66
CA ALA A 34 -14.41 -11.89 6.57
C ALA A 34 -15.46 -11.19 7.45
N LEU A 35 -16.70 -11.05 6.96
CA LEU A 35 -17.82 -10.48 7.73
C LEU A 35 -18.45 -11.49 8.71
N LEU A 36 -18.19 -12.78 8.51
CA LEU A 36 -18.70 -13.90 9.32
C LEU A 36 -17.67 -14.39 10.35
N SER A 37 -16.68 -13.56 10.67
CA SER A 37 -15.64 -13.87 11.66
C SER A 37 -16.25 -14.37 12.98
N GLY A 38 -15.80 -15.54 13.43
CA GLY A 38 -16.33 -16.25 14.61
C GLY A 38 -17.31 -17.38 14.30
N VAL A 39 -17.68 -17.59 13.04
CA VAL A 39 -18.43 -18.77 12.58
C VAL A 39 -17.44 -19.84 12.12
N CYS A 40 -17.67 -21.10 12.52
CA CYS A 40 -16.86 -22.23 12.06
C CYS A 40 -17.24 -22.57 10.61
N GLU A 41 -16.51 -22.00 9.65
CA GLU A 41 -16.63 -22.33 8.24
C GLU A 41 -15.58 -23.37 7.84
N GLU A 42 -15.98 -24.32 7.01
CA GLU A 42 -15.08 -25.34 6.48
C GLU A 42 -14.29 -24.77 5.30
N GLU A 43 -13.02 -24.46 5.53
CA GLU A 43 -12.09 -24.07 4.49
C GLU A 43 -11.66 -25.31 3.69
N LYS A 44 -11.94 -25.30 2.38
CA LYS A 44 -11.56 -26.35 1.44
C LYS A 44 -10.25 -26.01 0.75
N GLU A 45 -9.50 -27.03 0.33
CA GLU A 45 -8.26 -26.88 -0.47
C GLU A 45 -8.42 -25.96 -1.71
N LYS A 46 -9.62 -25.93 -2.30
CA LYS A 46 -9.95 -25.00 -3.39
C LYS A 46 -9.73 -23.53 -3.00
N HIS A 47 -10.11 -23.14 -1.78
CA HIS A 47 -10.00 -21.76 -1.31
C HIS A 47 -8.53 -21.38 -1.15
N VAL A 48 -7.75 -22.22 -0.48
CA VAL A 48 -6.29 -22.07 -0.35
C VAL A 48 -5.62 -21.86 -1.71
N LEU A 49 -5.93 -22.69 -2.70
CA LEU A 49 -5.37 -22.55 -4.04
C LEU A 49 -5.81 -21.27 -4.75
N LEU A 50 -7.04 -20.82 -4.52
CA LEU A 50 -7.54 -19.59 -5.12
C LEU A 50 -6.94 -18.35 -4.44
N ASP A 51 -6.63 -18.41 -3.15
CA ASP A 51 -5.89 -17.35 -2.45
C ASP A 51 -4.50 -17.15 -3.07
N ASP A 52 -3.76 -18.24 -3.27
CA ASP A 52 -2.44 -18.20 -3.92
C ASP A 52 -2.53 -17.61 -5.34
N ILE A 53 -3.52 -18.05 -6.14
CA ILE A 53 -3.73 -17.54 -7.49
C ILE A 53 -4.07 -16.05 -7.48
N VAL A 54 -4.93 -15.61 -6.55
CA VAL A 54 -5.33 -14.21 -6.42
C VAL A 54 -4.14 -13.35 -6.03
N SER A 55 -3.31 -13.81 -5.09
CA SER A 55 -2.07 -13.15 -4.68
C SER A 55 -1.13 -12.95 -5.88
N LEU A 56 -0.85 -14.01 -6.64
CA LEU A 56 0.01 -13.93 -7.83
C LEU A 56 -0.55 -12.97 -8.90
N LEU A 57 -1.87 -12.91 -9.07
CA LEU A 57 -2.50 -11.98 -10.01
C LEU A 57 -2.33 -10.52 -9.58
N ASP A 58 -2.47 -10.24 -8.29
CA ASP A 58 -2.38 -8.88 -7.79
C ASP A 58 -0.92 -8.40 -7.78
N ASP A 59 0.04 -9.26 -7.44
CA ASP A 59 1.48 -8.99 -7.63
C ASP A 59 1.81 -8.65 -9.07
N GLN A 60 1.29 -9.44 -10.02
CA GLN A 60 1.53 -9.19 -11.43
C GLN A 60 0.92 -7.87 -11.92
N LYS A 61 -0.22 -7.45 -11.37
CA LYS A 61 -0.78 -6.11 -11.65
C LYS A 61 0.11 -5.00 -11.10
N VAL A 62 0.66 -5.17 -9.89
CA VAL A 62 1.59 -4.21 -9.30
C VAL A 62 2.84 -4.08 -10.15
N ILE A 63 3.45 -5.21 -10.57
CA ILE A 63 4.62 -5.22 -11.46
C ILE A 63 4.29 -4.57 -12.80
N ALA A 64 3.14 -4.87 -13.39
CA ALA A 64 2.72 -4.28 -14.66
C ALA A 64 2.46 -2.76 -14.54
N ALA A 65 1.91 -2.30 -13.42
CA ALA A 65 1.71 -0.88 -13.14
C ALA A 65 3.04 -0.15 -12.95
N ALA A 66 3.98 -0.74 -12.20
CA ALA A 66 5.32 -0.20 -12.00
C ALA A 66 6.05 -0.02 -13.34
N LYS A 67 6.05 -1.05 -14.20
CA LYS A 67 6.66 -0.97 -15.54
C LYS A 67 6.06 0.13 -16.41
N LYS A 68 4.74 0.34 -16.36
CA LYS A 68 4.09 1.42 -17.11
C LYS A 68 4.54 2.79 -16.61
N ASN A 69 4.69 2.96 -15.30
CA ASN A 69 5.15 4.22 -14.71
C ASN A 69 6.59 4.54 -15.10
N ASP A 70 7.48 3.54 -15.11
CA ASP A 70 8.88 3.71 -15.54
C ASP A 70 8.97 4.12 -17.02
N THR A 71 8.19 3.49 -17.90
CA THR A 71 8.15 3.89 -19.32
C THR A 71 7.59 5.30 -19.50
N ALA A 72 6.60 5.69 -18.69
CA ALA A 72 6.00 7.01 -18.75
C ALA A 72 6.95 8.11 -18.21
N SER A 73 7.83 7.80 -17.25
CA SER A 73 8.87 8.74 -16.82
C SER A 73 9.95 8.91 -17.87
N GLU A 74 10.42 7.82 -18.49
CA GLU A 74 11.44 7.91 -19.55
C GLU A 74 10.97 8.72 -20.77
N ASP A 75 9.69 8.59 -21.14
CA ASP A 75 9.14 9.36 -22.26
C ASP A 75 8.96 10.85 -21.90
N LYS A 76 8.64 11.18 -20.65
CA LYS A 76 8.63 12.57 -20.18
C LYS A 76 10.03 13.19 -20.22
N ASP A 77 11.04 12.45 -19.79
CA ASP A 77 12.44 12.92 -19.79
C ASP A 77 12.94 13.20 -21.21
N LYS A 78 12.57 12.35 -22.18
CA LYS A 78 12.90 12.56 -23.61
C LYS A 78 12.22 13.80 -24.19
N VAL A 79 10.95 14.01 -23.85
CA VAL A 79 10.19 15.20 -24.29
C VAL A 79 10.78 16.47 -23.68
N GLU A 80 11.16 16.44 -22.41
CA GLU A 80 11.79 17.57 -21.73
C GLU A 80 13.17 17.89 -22.32
N GLN A 81 14.00 16.87 -22.59
CA GLN A 81 15.28 17.05 -23.28
C GLN A 81 15.11 17.67 -24.68
N GLY A 82 14.12 17.20 -25.46
CA GLY A 82 13.79 17.79 -26.75
C GLY A 82 13.37 19.26 -26.64
N ALA A 83 12.54 19.59 -25.65
CA ALA A 83 12.09 20.96 -25.38
C ALA A 83 13.25 21.88 -24.95
N LEU A 84 14.20 21.37 -24.17
CA LEU A 84 15.41 22.10 -23.78
C LEU A 84 16.24 22.46 -25.02
N ILE A 85 16.49 21.51 -25.93
CA ILE A 85 17.25 21.76 -27.16
C ILE A 85 16.58 22.84 -28.01
N VAL A 86 15.26 22.76 -28.21
CA VAL A 86 14.50 23.75 -29.00
C VAL A 86 14.61 25.15 -28.39
N ARG A 87 14.48 25.26 -27.06
CA ARG A 87 14.65 26.53 -26.33
C ARG A 87 16.06 27.08 -26.51
N ASP A 88 17.07 26.23 -26.38
CA ASP A 88 18.47 26.59 -26.46
C ASP A 88 18.86 27.09 -27.87
N VAL A 89 18.33 26.44 -28.91
CA VAL A 89 18.48 26.88 -30.31
C VAL A 89 17.79 28.23 -30.51
N ALA A 90 16.55 28.40 -30.06
CA ALA A 90 15.83 29.66 -30.16
C ALA A 90 16.59 30.81 -29.47
N MET A 91 17.09 30.60 -28.26
CA MET A 91 17.85 31.60 -27.50
C MET A 91 19.16 31.98 -28.19
N ARG A 92 19.89 31.03 -28.79
CA ARG A 92 21.10 31.33 -29.59
C ARG A 92 20.77 32.15 -30.85
N THR A 93 19.66 31.87 -31.52
CA THR A 93 19.24 32.64 -32.71
C THR A 93 18.80 34.06 -32.37
N LEU A 94 18.17 34.29 -31.21
CA LEU A 94 17.82 35.62 -30.72
C LEU A 94 19.06 36.40 -30.27
N LYS A 95 20.02 35.75 -29.61
CA LYS A 95 21.28 36.40 -29.17
C LYS A 95 22.09 36.96 -30.34
N ARG A 96 22.09 36.28 -31.49
CA ARG A 96 22.76 36.76 -32.73
C ARG A 96 22.12 37.99 -33.36
N ARG A 97 20.89 38.35 -33.01
CA ARG A 97 20.20 39.54 -33.55
C ARG A 97 20.35 40.78 -32.68
N LYS A 98 20.92 40.67 -31.47
CA LYS A 98 21.00 41.78 -30.50
C LYS A 98 22.29 42.60 -30.59
N ASP A 99 23.19 42.27 -31.52
CA ASP A 99 24.43 43.03 -31.76
C ASP A 99 24.25 44.15 -32.82
N CYS A 100 23.01 44.44 -33.23
CA CYS A 100 22.67 45.61 -34.04
C CYS A 100 21.48 46.33 -33.42
N GLU A 101 21.59 47.66 -33.34
CA GLU A 101 20.61 48.66 -32.86
C GLU A 101 20.65 49.02 -31.37
N LEU A 102 21.57 49.97 -31.09
CA LEU A 102 21.34 51.35 -30.63
C LEU A 102 20.17 51.67 -29.65
N ASP A 103 20.53 52.55 -28.72
CA ASP A 103 19.85 53.10 -27.54
C ASP A 103 18.43 53.71 -27.67
N GLU A 104 17.79 53.77 -26.49
CA GLU A 104 16.73 54.70 -26.00
C GLU A 104 15.25 54.21 -25.91
N PRO A 105 14.38 54.85 -25.09
CA PRO A 105 14.37 54.82 -23.63
C PRO A 105 13.08 54.17 -23.07
N LYS A 106 13.16 53.74 -21.80
CA LYS A 106 12.15 53.00 -21.04
C LYS A 106 10.79 53.70 -20.97
N ARG A 107 9.77 53.12 -21.62
CA ARG A 107 8.37 53.19 -21.17
C ARG A 107 7.95 51.82 -20.64
N LYS A 108 7.50 51.76 -19.38
CA LYS A 108 7.00 50.51 -18.78
C LYS A 108 5.83 49.99 -19.61
N SER A 109 6.02 48.82 -20.19
CA SER A 109 5.11 48.23 -21.16
C SER A 109 4.00 47.45 -20.45
N PRO A 110 2.77 47.37 -21.02
CA PRO A 110 1.65 46.57 -20.49
C PRO A 110 1.99 45.09 -20.19
N THR A 111 3.10 44.61 -20.73
CA THR A 111 3.70 43.29 -20.52
C THR A 111 4.19 43.04 -19.09
N GLU A 112 4.58 44.05 -18.31
CA GLU A 112 5.00 43.84 -16.90
C GLU A 112 3.84 43.39 -16.02
N ASN A 113 2.64 43.96 -16.21
CA ASN A 113 1.46 43.64 -15.40
C ASN A 113 0.96 42.20 -15.65
N ARG A 114 1.09 41.70 -16.90
CA ARG A 114 0.77 40.29 -17.24
C ARG A 114 1.77 39.30 -16.64
N ARG A 115 3.06 39.64 -16.60
CA ARG A 115 4.08 38.78 -15.97
C ARG A 115 3.85 38.64 -14.47
N ASN A 116 3.50 39.74 -13.80
CA ASN A 116 3.18 39.72 -12.38
C ASN A 116 1.91 38.89 -12.09
N SER A 117 0.90 38.98 -12.96
CA SER A 117 -0.33 38.17 -12.84
C SER A 117 -0.08 36.67 -13.06
N LEU A 118 0.84 36.29 -13.96
CA LEU A 118 1.19 34.90 -14.19
C LEU A 118 2.03 34.33 -13.04
N ALA A 119 2.99 35.10 -12.52
CA ALA A 119 3.79 34.71 -11.37
C ALA A 119 2.91 34.44 -10.13
N ALA A 120 1.95 35.34 -9.85
CA ALA A 120 1.00 35.16 -8.76
C ALA A 120 0.10 33.92 -8.95
N ALA A 121 -0.27 33.58 -10.18
CA ALA A 121 -1.04 32.37 -10.46
C ALA A 121 -0.23 31.09 -10.21
N ILE A 122 1.05 31.08 -10.59
CA ILE A 122 1.98 29.96 -10.36
C ILE A 122 2.23 29.77 -8.85
N GLU A 123 2.44 30.86 -8.11
CA GLU A 123 2.61 30.80 -6.65
C GLU A 123 1.35 30.25 -5.96
N ALA A 124 0.17 30.74 -6.34
CA ALA A 124 -1.08 30.26 -5.78
C ALA A 124 -1.39 28.79 -6.16
N GLU A 125 -0.96 28.32 -7.32
CA GLU A 125 -1.06 26.91 -7.70
C GLU A 125 -0.08 26.05 -6.91
N GLY A 126 1.16 26.50 -6.74
CA GLY A 126 2.18 25.84 -5.94
C GLY A 126 1.82 25.72 -4.46
N GLU A 127 1.22 26.75 -3.86
CA GLU A 127 0.70 26.70 -2.49
C GLU A 127 -0.39 25.63 -2.32
N ARG A 128 -1.29 25.50 -3.31
CA ARG A 128 -2.32 24.46 -3.29
C ARG A 128 -1.73 23.07 -3.43
N GLU A 129 -0.77 22.89 -4.33
CA GLU A 129 -0.08 21.61 -4.51
C GLU A 129 0.68 21.19 -3.24
N LEU A 130 1.37 22.13 -2.59
CA LEU A 130 2.05 21.90 -1.32
C LEU A 130 1.08 21.51 -0.20
N ALA A 131 -0.06 22.19 -0.09
CA ALA A 131 -1.07 21.86 0.92
C ALA A 131 -1.67 20.46 0.72
N VAL A 132 -1.92 20.05 -0.54
CA VAL A 132 -2.38 18.69 -0.84
C VAL A 132 -1.30 17.67 -0.47
N ARG A 133 -0.05 17.93 -0.82
CA ARG A 133 1.08 17.05 -0.51
C ARG A 133 1.32 16.93 0.99
N GLU A 134 1.15 18.01 1.75
CA GLU A 134 1.24 17.99 3.21
C GLU A 134 0.15 17.09 3.81
N LYS A 135 -1.11 17.22 3.35
CA LYS A 135 -2.23 16.38 3.80
C LYS A 135 -2.02 14.90 3.47
N GLU A 136 -1.47 14.59 2.31
CA GLU A 136 -1.09 13.24 1.92
C GLU A 136 -0.02 12.67 2.87
N LEU A 137 1.03 13.44 3.17
CA LEU A 137 2.08 13.03 4.11
C LEU A 137 1.56 12.84 5.53
N GLU A 138 0.66 13.71 6.00
CA GLU A 138 -0.02 13.57 7.29
C GLU A 138 -0.82 12.26 7.36
N PHE A 139 -1.56 11.94 6.30
CA PHE A 139 -2.33 10.70 6.22
C PHE A 139 -1.44 9.46 6.22
N GLN A 140 -0.31 9.49 5.50
CA GLN A 140 0.66 8.40 5.52
C GLN A 140 1.28 8.23 6.91
N ARG A 141 1.68 9.32 7.57
CA ARG A 141 2.21 9.28 8.95
C ARG A 141 1.18 8.70 9.92
N PHE A 142 -0.08 9.10 9.80
CA PHE A 142 -1.17 8.58 10.63
C PHE A 142 -1.33 7.06 10.45
N LYS A 143 -1.31 6.57 9.20
CA LYS A 143 -1.37 5.12 8.93
C LYS A 143 -0.23 4.37 9.60
N PHE A 144 1.01 4.84 9.41
CA PHE A 144 2.17 4.21 10.03
C PHE A 144 2.10 4.23 11.56
N GLU A 145 1.65 5.32 12.16
CA GLU A 145 1.52 5.42 13.62
C GLU A 145 0.44 4.47 14.16
N ALA A 146 -0.68 4.33 13.44
CA ALA A 146 -1.74 3.38 13.80
C ALA A 146 -1.26 1.93 13.72
N GLU A 147 -0.56 1.57 12.64
CA GLU A 147 0.02 0.22 12.46
C GLU A 147 1.03 -0.11 13.57
N LEU A 148 1.86 0.87 13.95
CA LEU A 148 2.87 0.68 15.00
C LEU A 148 2.22 0.47 16.38
N LYS A 149 1.15 1.21 16.68
CA LYS A 149 0.36 1.04 17.92
C LYS A 149 -0.35 -0.31 17.97
N GLU A 150 -0.92 -0.76 16.86
CA GLU A 150 -1.55 -2.09 16.78
C GLU A 150 -0.54 -3.20 17.02
N ARG A 151 0.65 -3.09 16.42
CA ARG A 151 1.74 -4.05 16.62
C ARG A 151 2.27 -4.05 18.06
N GLU A 152 2.30 -2.90 18.70
CA GLU A 152 2.67 -2.79 20.12
C GLU A 152 1.61 -3.43 21.03
N LEU A 153 0.33 -3.18 20.76
CA LEU A 153 -0.78 -3.82 21.46
C LEU A 153 -0.75 -5.34 21.34
N LEU A 154 -0.53 -5.87 20.13
CA LEU A 154 -0.39 -7.32 19.90
C LEU A 154 0.76 -7.92 20.72
N ARG A 155 1.93 -7.27 20.74
CA ARG A 155 3.06 -7.72 21.57
C ARG A 155 2.74 -7.65 23.06
N GLY A 156 1.96 -6.66 23.50
CA GLY A 156 1.50 -6.53 24.88
C GLY A 156 0.58 -7.67 25.29
N LEU A 157 -0.39 -8.00 24.43
CA LEU A 157 -1.32 -9.12 24.64
C LEU A 157 -0.60 -10.46 24.75
N ASP A 158 0.37 -10.74 23.85
CA ASP A 158 1.18 -11.97 23.92
C ASP A 158 1.94 -12.10 25.24
N GLN A 159 2.46 -10.99 25.76
CA GLN A 159 3.17 -10.97 27.04
C GLN A 159 2.24 -11.18 28.22
N GLU A 160 1.05 -10.58 28.16
CA GLU A 160 0.01 -10.71 29.17
C GLU A 160 -0.57 -12.13 29.22
N GLU A 161 -0.82 -12.74 28.07
CA GLU A 161 -1.29 -14.13 27.97
C GLU A 161 -0.26 -15.09 28.58
N LYS A 162 1.02 -14.98 28.19
CA LYS A 162 2.11 -15.77 28.79
C LYS A 162 2.24 -15.55 30.30
N LYS A 163 1.91 -14.35 30.79
CA LYS A 163 1.89 -14.06 32.22
C LYS A 163 0.70 -14.72 32.90
N ALA A 164 -0.49 -14.60 32.33
CA ALA A 164 -1.72 -15.22 32.83
C ALA A 164 -1.59 -16.75 32.87
N GLU A 165 -0.96 -17.37 31.87
CA GLU A 165 -0.72 -18.81 31.83
C GLU A 165 0.22 -19.26 32.96
N ARG A 166 1.32 -18.52 33.19
CA ARG A 166 2.22 -18.77 34.32
C ARG A 166 1.50 -18.60 35.66
N ASP A 167 0.74 -17.52 35.82
CA ASP A 167 -0.02 -17.25 37.04
C ASP A 167 -1.08 -18.34 37.28
N HIS A 168 -1.72 -18.85 36.22
CA HIS A 168 -2.67 -19.97 36.27
C HIS A 168 -2.00 -21.27 36.72
N GLN A 169 -0.84 -21.63 36.16
CA GLN A 169 -0.08 -22.81 36.59
C GLN A 169 0.30 -22.74 38.08
N VAL A 170 0.76 -21.57 38.54
CA VAL A 170 1.08 -21.37 39.95
C VAL A 170 -0.15 -21.54 40.84
N LEU A 171 -1.31 -21.05 40.40
CA LEU A 171 -2.56 -21.18 41.14
C LEU A 171 -3.03 -22.64 41.24
N LEU A 172 -2.93 -23.41 40.15
CA LEU A 172 -3.24 -24.84 40.15
C LEU A 172 -2.31 -25.61 41.10
N ALA A 173 -0.99 -25.39 41.00
CA ALA A 173 -0.02 -26.05 41.87
C ALA A 173 -0.27 -25.71 43.35
N ARG A 174 -0.68 -24.48 43.64
CA ARG A 174 -1.08 -24.08 45.00
C ARG A 174 -2.30 -24.85 45.48
N ILE A 175 -3.37 -24.93 44.67
CA ILE A 175 -4.57 -25.69 45.02
C ILE A 175 -4.25 -27.16 45.27
N GLU A 176 -3.44 -27.78 44.40
CA GLU A 176 -3.00 -29.17 44.58
C GLU A 176 -2.21 -29.37 45.87
N SER A 177 -1.29 -28.44 46.19
CA SER A 177 -0.53 -28.52 47.44
C SER A 177 -1.41 -28.37 48.68
N GLU A 178 -2.41 -27.49 48.64
CA GLU A 178 -3.37 -27.29 49.73
C GLU A 178 -4.27 -28.52 49.90
N ASN A 179 -4.72 -29.13 48.79
CA ASN A 179 -5.49 -30.37 48.78
C ASN A 179 -4.70 -31.57 49.34
N MET A 180 -3.42 -31.69 48.99
CA MET A 180 -2.55 -32.73 49.55
C MET A 180 -2.37 -32.53 51.06
N LEU A 181 -2.20 -31.29 51.50
CA LEU A 181 -2.03 -30.95 52.92
C LEU A 181 -3.29 -31.30 53.74
N THR A 182 -4.48 -31.02 53.23
CA THR A 182 -5.75 -31.40 53.88
C THR A 182 -5.89 -32.92 53.96
N MET A 183 -5.56 -33.65 52.89
CA MET A 183 -5.58 -35.12 52.91
C MET A 183 -4.60 -35.70 53.94
N PHE A 184 -3.38 -35.17 54.03
CA PHE A 184 -2.41 -35.61 55.04
C PHE A 184 -2.88 -35.35 56.47
N LYS A 185 -3.51 -34.19 56.74
CA LYS A 185 -4.10 -33.89 58.05
C LYS A 185 -5.21 -34.89 58.41
N ALA A 186 -6.13 -35.16 57.49
CA ALA A 186 -7.21 -36.11 57.71
C ALA A 186 -6.69 -37.53 58.02
N VAL A 187 -5.65 -37.98 57.31
CA VAL A 187 -5.02 -39.30 57.57
C VAL A 187 -4.29 -39.33 58.91
N ALA A 188 -3.62 -38.24 59.30
CA ALA A 188 -2.94 -38.15 60.59
C ALA A 188 -3.93 -38.13 61.77
N GLU A 189 -5.07 -37.47 61.61
CA GLU A 189 -6.15 -37.44 62.61
C GLU A 189 -6.86 -38.79 62.73
N ALA A 190 -7.06 -39.53 61.63
CA ALA A 190 -7.66 -40.87 61.66
C ALA A 190 -6.78 -41.95 62.32
N LYS A 191 -5.50 -41.68 62.59
CA LYS A 191 -4.55 -42.59 63.26
C LYS A 191 -4.36 -42.31 64.74
N LYS A 192 -5.02 -41.27 65.30
CA LYS A 192 -5.11 -41.00 66.74
C LYS A 192 -6.38 -41.59 67.31
#